data_AF-A0A021VLN4-F1
#
_entry.id   AF-A0A021VLN4-F1
#
_cell.length_a   1.000
_cell.length_b   1.000
_cell.length_c   1.000
_cell.angle_alpha   90.00
_cell.angle_beta   90.00
_cell.angle_gamma   90.00
#
_symmetry.space_group_name_H-M   'P 1'
#
loop_
_entity.id
_entity.type
_entity.pdbx_description
1 polymer ?
#
loop_
_entity_poly.entity_id
_entity_poly.type
_entity_poly.pdbx_seq_one_letter_code
_entity_poly.pdbx_strand_id
1 'polypeptide(L)'
;PAGGGTRALVHLSDGTALTADVVVLSVGVRPDSRLAEDAGLELGRGGAIVVDDEQRTSDPHIWAVGDATAVRHGVTGVVGPVPLAGPANRAGRRAADSILGRIADATRARPVLGTVVVRVFGLTAAMTGAGREALERAGIAHHVVHVHPGHHAGYFPGAQQVHLTLLFAPDGRVLGAQAVGRAGVEKRIDVLATALAAGMTVDDVAELELSYAPPYGSAKDPVNMAGFVAQNVLSGTLRLWYPEDLAAVQEESLVLDVRTRAEFTGGHLPGALHVPHTELRDRLDEVRAAAAGRPVRVHCQSGFRSYLAHRVLDHAGLDSAMLSGGMLTLRSALPDLVLEQG
;
A
#
# COMPACT_ATOMS: atom_id res chain seq x y z
N PRO A 1 -5.64 -12.78 -52.81
CA PRO A 1 -6.47 -11.58 -52.56
C PRO A 1 -6.09 -10.93 -51.23
N ALA A 2 -5.41 -9.80 -51.32
CA ALA A 2 -4.97 -8.98 -50.19
C ALA A 2 -6.20 -8.35 -49.51
N GLY A 3 -6.57 -8.86 -48.33
CA GLY A 3 -7.57 -8.24 -47.47
C GLY A 3 -6.91 -7.12 -46.68
N GLY A 4 -7.01 -5.88 -47.16
CA GLY A 4 -6.60 -4.69 -46.43
C GLY A 4 -7.45 -4.54 -45.17
N GLY A 5 -6.94 -5.05 -44.04
CA GLY A 5 -7.55 -4.81 -42.73
C GLY A 5 -7.41 -3.33 -42.40
N THR A 6 -8.53 -2.64 -42.19
CA THR A 6 -8.55 -1.25 -41.72
C THR A 6 -7.84 -1.17 -40.38
N ARG A 7 -6.61 -0.67 -40.37
CA ARG A 7 -5.87 -0.40 -39.13
C ARG A 7 -6.50 0.79 -38.42
N ALA A 8 -6.63 0.69 -37.10
CA ALA A 8 -7.04 1.84 -36.29
C ALA A 8 -5.87 2.82 -36.19
N LEU A 9 -6.13 4.11 -36.38
CA LEU A 9 -5.22 5.19 -36.03
C LEU A 9 -5.72 5.83 -34.72
N VAL A 10 -4.98 5.63 -33.63
CA VAL A 10 -5.32 6.12 -32.29
C VAL A 10 -4.53 7.39 -32.03
N HIS A 11 -5.23 8.50 -31.84
CA HIS A 11 -4.63 9.78 -31.45
C HIS A 11 -4.59 9.89 -29.93
N LEU A 12 -3.40 10.09 -29.38
CA LEU A 12 -3.16 10.30 -27.96
C LEU A 12 -3.37 11.78 -27.61
N SER A 13 -3.56 12.07 -26.32
CA SER A 13 -3.79 13.43 -25.82
C SER A 13 -2.58 14.37 -25.99
N ASP A 14 -1.38 13.83 -26.20
CA ASP A 14 -0.16 14.60 -26.50
C ASP A 14 0.03 14.88 -28.00
N GLY A 15 -0.93 14.47 -28.84
CA GLY A 15 -0.89 14.61 -30.30
C GLY A 15 -0.21 13.45 -31.03
N THR A 16 0.42 12.51 -30.32
CA THR A 16 1.03 11.31 -30.92
C THR A 16 -0.06 10.44 -31.58
N ALA A 17 0.26 9.86 -32.74
CA ALA A 17 -0.65 8.94 -33.43
C ALA A 17 -0.04 7.53 -33.48
N LEU A 18 -0.80 6.54 -33.00
CA LEU A 18 -0.41 5.13 -32.98
C LEU A 18 -1.26 4.32 -33.96
N THR A 19 -0.63 3.50 -34.78
CA THR A 19 -1.35 2.54 -35.62
C THR A 19 -1.50 1.22 -34.89
N ALA A 20 -2.71 0.65 -34.86
CA ALA A 20 -3.00 -0.62 -34.20
C ALA A 20 -3.88 -1.52 -35.07
N ASP A 21 -3.58 -2.82 -35.08
CA ASP A 21 -4.43 -3.83 -35.71
C ASP A 21 -5.60 -4.24 -34.79
N VAL A 22 -5.43 -4.11 -33.46
CA VAL A 22 -6.45 -4.39 -32.44
C VAL A 22 -6.37 -3.32 -31.34
N VAL A 23 -7.53 -2.84 -30.88
CA VAL A 23 -7.65 -1.95 -29.72
C VAL A 23 -8.51 -2.62 -28.66
N VAL A 24 -7.99 -2.73 -27.44
CA VAL A 24 -8.70 -3.29 -26.29
C VAL A 24 -9.11 -2.16 -25.35
N LEU A 25 -10.42 -1.96 -25.15
CA LEU A 25 -10.96 -0.95 -24.25
C LEU A 25 -11.17 -1.56 -22.85
N SER A 26 -10.40 -1.08 -21.87
CA SER A 26 -10.46 -1.52 -20.47
C SER A 26 -10.40 -0.32 -19.51
N VAL A 27 -11.36 0.61 -19.66
CA VAL A 27 -11.38 1.91 -18.96
C VAL A 27 -12.32 1.93 -17.74
N GLY A 28 -12.66 0.75 -17.22
CA GLY A 28 -13.59 0.58 -16.10
C GLY A 28 -15.00 0.17 -16.52
N VAL A 29 -15.88 0.00 -15.53
CA VAL A 29 -17.27 -0.45 -15.70
C VAL A 29 -18.24 0.52 -15.05
N ARG A 30 -19.51 0.44 -15.42
CA ARG A 30 -20.61 1.19 -14.80
C ARG A 30 -21.68 0.22 -14.32
N PRO A 31 -22.41 0.52 -13.23
CA PRO A 31 -23.58 -0.25 -12.81
C PRO A 31 -24.58 -0.42 -13.97
N ASP A 32 -25.07 -1.65 -14.18
CA ASP A 32 -26.21 -1.89 -15.07
C ASP A 32 -27.52 -1.72 -14.29
N SER A 33 -27.97 -0.47 -14.17
CA SER A 33 -29.08 -0.07 -13.31
C SER A 33 -30.28 0.46 -14.06
N ARG A 34 -30.33 0.34 -15.39
CA ARG A 34 -31.44 0.87 -16.21
C ARG A 34 -32.80 0.32 -15.76
N LEU A 35 -32.88 -0.98 -15.46
CA LEU A 35 -34.13 -1.58 -14.96
C LEU A 35 -34.58 -0.95 -13.62
N ALA A 36 -33.63 -0.67 -12.73
CA ALA A 36 -33.91 -0.04 -11.45
C ALA A 36 -34.34 1.43 -11.63
N GLU A 37 -33.69 2.16 -12.55
CA GLU A 37 -34.06 3.52 -12.94
C GLU A 37 -35.49 3.58 -13.50
N ASP A 38 -35.80 2.74 -14.50
CA ASP A 38 -37.10 2.67 -15.15
C ASP A 38 -38.22 2.28 -14.15
N ALA A 39 -37.88 1.49 -13.12
CA ALA A 39 -38.78 1.10 -12.04
C ALA A 39 -38.91 2.15 -10.91
N GLY A 40 -38.15 3.25 -10.95
CA GLY A 40 -38.18 4.30 -9.93
C GLY A 40 -37.49 3.93 -8.62
N LEU A 41 -36.56 2.98 -8.63
CA LEU A 41 -35.76 2.62 -7.45
C LEU A 41 -34.69 3.67 -7.16
N GLU A 42 -34.33 3.81 -5.88
CA GLU A 42 -33.29 4.75 -5.47
C GLU A 42 -31.92 4.38 -6.05
N LEU A 43 -31.31 5.33 -6.76
CA LEU A 43 -29.96 5.22 -7.29
C LEU A 43 -29.03 6.21 -6.60
N GLY A 44 -27.83 5.74 -6.26
CA GLY A 44 -26.77 6.51 -5.65
C GLY A 44 -25.77 7.06 -6.66
N ARG A 45 -24.62 7.45 -6.15
CA ARG A 45 -23.52 7.99 -6.96
C ARG A 45 -23.12 7.03 -8.08
N GLY A 46 -23.01 7.55 -9.30
CA GLY A 46 -22.60 6.76 -10.46
C GLY A 46 -23.66 5.78 -10.98
N GLY A 47 -24.93 5.94 -10.57
CA GLY A 47 -26.04 5.10 -11.00
C GLY A 47 -26.13 3.76 -10.28
N ALA A 48 -25.39 3.56 -9.18
CA ALA A 48 -25.45 2.31 -8.42
C ALA A 48 -26.77 2.19 -7.65
N ILE A 49 -27.40 1.02 -7.67
CA ILE A 49 -28.64 0.73 -6.95
C ILE A 49 -28.38 0.82 -5.45
N VAL A 50 -29.13 1.67 -4.74
CA VAL A 50 -29.03 1.77 -3.28
C VAL A 50 -29.71 0.56 -2.65
N VAL A 51 -29.01 -0.08 -1.72
CA VAL A 51 -29.54 -1.20 -0.95
C VAL A 51 -29.27 -1.04 0.53
N ASP A 52 -30.14 -1.60 1.35
CA ASP A 52 -29.95 -1.70 2.80
C ASP A 52 -28.98 -2.84 3.18
N ASP A 53 -28.76 -3.02 4.48
CA ASP A 53 -27.87 -4.05 5.01
C ASP A 53 -28.40 -5.49 4.80
N GLU A 54 -29.62 -5.65 4.29
CA GLU A 54 -30.26 -6.92 3.93
C GLU A 54 -30.33 -7.14 2.40
N GLN A 55 -29.77 -6.20 1.63
CA GLN A 55 -29.78 -6.17 0.16
C GLN A 55 -31.13 -5.78 -0.47
N ARG A 56 -32.07 -5.22 0.31
CA ARG A 56 -33.32 -4.67 -0.22
C ARG A 56 -33.08 -3.31 -0.84
N THR A 57 -33.77 -3.03 -1.93
CA THR A 57 -33.80 -1.70 -2.56
C THR A 57 -34.80 -0.79 -1.81
N SER A 58 -35.10 0.38 -2.37
CA SER A 58 -36.18 1.25 -1.88
C SER A 58 -37.57 0.61 -1.97
N ASP A 59 -37.75 -0.43 -2.79
CA ASP A 59 -38.92 -1.31 -2.77
C ASP A 59 -38.64 -2.55 -1.90
N PRO A 60 -39.46 -2.84 -0.86
CA PRO A 60 -39.22 -3.95 0.07
C PRO A 60 -39.38 -5.35 -0.56
N HIS A 61 -39.91 -5.44 -1.78
CA HIS A 61 -40.08 -6.69 -2.53
C HIS A 61 -38.99 -6.89 -3.59
N ILE A 62 -38.03 -5.97 -3.72
CA ILE A 62 -36.95 -6.05 -4.70
C ILE A 62 -35.60 -6.02 -3.98
N TRP A 63 -34.75 -7.01 -4.31
CA TRP A 63 -33.37 -7.09 -3.87
C TRP A 63 -32.42 -6.84 -5.03
N ALA A 64 -31.28 -6.23 -4.74
CA ALA A 64 -30.20 -6.06 -5.71
C ALA A 64 -28.87 -6.47 -5.08
N VAL A 65 -27.97 -7.02 -5.88
CA VAL A 65 -26.66 -7.50 -5.44
C VAL A 65 -25.59 -7.25 -6.49
N GLY A 66 -24.32 -7.36 -6.09
CA GLY A 66 -23.19 -7.35 -7.01
C GLY A 66 -22.85 -5.96 -7.53
N ASP A 67 -22.19 -5.92 -8.68
CA ASP A 67 -21.53 -4.72 -9.22
C ASP A 67 -22.50 -3.57 -9.53
N ALA A 68 -23.79 -3.86 -9.65
CA ALA A 68 -24.84 -2.86 -9.85
C ALA A 68 -25.17 -2.09 -8.56
N THR A 69 -24.78 -2.56 -7.38
CA THR A 69 -25.18 -1.99 -6.09
C THR A 69 -24.15 -1.04 -5.48
N ALA A 70 -24.65 -0.09 -4.70
CA ALA A 70 -23.82 0.78 -3.89
C ALA A 70 -23.43 0.09 -2.58
N VAL A 71 -22.13 0.06 -2.27
CA VAL A 71 -21.61 -0.45 -0.99
C VAL A 71 -20.81 0.63 -0.29
N ARG A 72 -20.75 0.56 1.04
CA ARG A 72 -19.91 1.43 1.86
C ARG A 72 -18.49 0.88 1.93
N HIS A 73 -17.50 1.71 1.60
CA HIS A 73 -16.10 1.39 1.82
C HIS A 73 -15.76 1.44 3.32
N GLY A 74 -15.12 0.40 3.86
CA GLY A 74 -14.95 0.21 5.30
C GLY A 74 -14.05 1.22 6.01
N VAL A 75 -13.20 1.93 5.27
CA VAL A 75 -12.24 2.89 5.84
C VAL A 75 -12.70 4.33 5.58
N THR A 76 -12.80 4.70 4.31
CA THR A 76 -13.21 6.06 3.89
C THR A 76 -14.70 6.37 4.08
N GLY A 77 -15.56 5.37 4.29
CA GLY A 77 -17.01 5.56 4.40
C GLY A 77 -17.71 5.93 3.10
N VAL A 78 -16.98 6.12 2.00
CA VAL A 78 -17.51 6.45 0.67
C VAL A 78 -18.48 5.36 0.22
N VAL A 79 -19.63 5.78 -0.28
CA VAL A 79 -20.67 4.89 -0.82
C VAL A 79 -20.64 4.94 -2.34
N GLY A 80 -20.54 3.77 -2.98
CA GLY A 80 -20.49 3.63 -4.43
C GLY A 80 -20.26 2.19 -4.87
N PRO A 81 -20.13 1.94 -6.18
CA PRO A 81 -19.90 0.60 -6.69
C PRO A 81 -18.49 0.11 -6.36
N VAL A 82 -18.38 -1.15 -5.94
CA VAL A 82 -17.10 -1.87 -5.79
C VAL A 82 -17.21 -3.17 -6.58
N PRO A 83 -16.83 -3.17 -7.87
CA PRO A 83 -17.06 -4.29 -8.78
C PRO A 83 -16.06 -5.42 -8.53
N LEU A 84 -16.34 -6.24 -7.51
CA LEU A 84 -15.51 -7.35 -7.07
C LEU A 84 -16.38 -8.58 -6.79
N ALA A 85 -15.91 -9.74 -7.27
CA ALA A 85 -16.65 -10.99 -7.17
C ALA A 85 -16.89 -11.44 -5.71
N GLY A 86 -15.93 -11.20 -4.80
CA GLY A 86 -16.06 -11.59 -3.38
C GLY A 86 -17.23 -10.90 -2.67
N PRO A 87 -17.29 -9.55 -2.68
CA PRO A 87 -18.48 -8.80 -2.26
C PRO A 87 -19.77 -9.26 -2.95
N ALA A 88 -19.78 -9.44 -4.27
CA ALA A 88 -20.97 -9.85 -5.02
C ALA A 88 -21.53 -11.22 -4.55
N ASN A 89 -20.66 -12.22 -4.35
CA ASN A 89 -21.08 -13.54 -3.85
C ASN A 89 -21.65 -13.47 -2.44
N ARG A 90 -21.04 -12.68 -1.55
CA ARG A 90 -21.54 -12.50 -0.17
C ARG A 90 -22.86 -11.73 -0.15
N ALA A 91 -23.03 -10.75 -1.03
CA ALA A 91 -24.29 -10.04 -1.23
C ALA A 91 -25.40 -11.00 -1.70
N GLY A 92 -25.13 -11.84 -2.71
CA GLY A 92 -26.08 -12.86 -3.18
C GLY A 92 -26.53 -13.81 -2.08
N ARG A 93 -25.59 -14.34 -1.29
CA ARG A 93 -25.90 -15.19 -0.13
C ARG A 93 -26.81 -14.46 0.88
N ARG A 94 -26.56 -13.17 1.11
CA ARG A 94 -27.34 -12.34 2.05
C ARG A 94 -28.74 -12.05 1.54
N ALA A 95 -28.89 -11.72 0.27
CA ALA A 95 -30.19 -11.52 -0.35
C ALA A 95 -31.07 -12.77 -0.22
N ALA A 96 -30.50 -13.96 -0.42
CA ALA A 96 -31.22 -15.22 -0.21
C ALA A 96 -31.72 -15.38 1.25
N ASP A 97 -30.88 -15.09 2.24
CA ASP A 97 -31.29 -15.12 3.65
C ASP A 97 -32.39 -14.08 3.95
N SER A 98 -32.32 -12.89 3.33
CA SER A 98 -33.33 -11.82 3.47
C SER A 98 -34.67 -12.21 2.85
N ILE A 99 -34.67 -12.80 1.65
CA ILE A 99 -35.87 -13.30 0.98
C ILE A 99 -36.59 -14.36 1.83
N LEU A 100 -35.83 -15.22 2.51
CA LEU A 100 -36.36 -16.27 3.38
C LEU A 100 -36.75 -15.81 4.79
N GLY A 101 -36.56 -14.52 5.12
CA GLY A 101 -36.80 -14.00 6.47
C GLY A 101 -35.84 -14.55 7.52
N ARG A 102 -34.62 -14.96 7.13
CA ARG A 102 -33.60 -15.60 7.98
C ARG A 102 -32.42 -14.69 8.31
N ILE A 103 -32.58 -13.37 8.19
CA ILE A 103 -31.50 -12.43 8.53
C ILE A 103 -31.30 -12.39 10.05
N ALA A 104 -30.07 -12.68 10.45
CA ALA A 104 -29.51 -12.36 11.75
C ALA A 104 -28.49 -11.22 11.62
N ASP A 105 -28.12 -10.59 12.74
CA ASP A 105 -27.11 -9.53 12.75
C ASP A 105 -25.76 -9.99 12.16
N ALA A 106 -25.36 -11.23 12.40
CA ALA A 106 -24.17 -11.84 11.80
C ALA A 106 -24.23 -11.89 10.25
N THR A 107 -25.44 -11.90 9.69
CA THR A 107 -25.72 -11.93 8.25
C THR A 107 -26.21 -10.57 7.73
N ARG A 108 -26.00 -9.45 8.44
CA ARG A 108 -26.14 -8.11 7.85
C ARG A 108 -24.91 -7.70 7.05
N ALA A 109 -25.10 -6.82 6.07
CA ALA A 109 -24.01 -6.29 5.27
C ALA A 109 -22.97 -5.65 6.17
N ARG A 110 -21.70 -5.92 5.86
CA ARG A 110 -20.57 -5.24 6.47
C ARG A 110 -19.92 -4.36 5.40
N PRO A 111 -19.31 -3.24 5.79
CA PRO A 111 -18.55 -2.44 4.85
C PRO A 111 -17.52 -3.26 4.07
N VAL A 112 -17.31 -2.89 2.82
CA VAL A 112 -16.39 -3.59 1.91
C VAL A 112 -15.00 -2.97 2.02
N LEU A 113 -13.98 -3.82 2.14
CA LEU A 113 -12.60 -3.38 2.33
C LEU A 113 -11.86 -3.12 1.01
N GLY A 114 -12.42 -3.51 -0.13
CA GLY A 114 -11.75 -3.35 -1.42
C GLY A 114 -10.52 -4.24 -1.60
N THR A 115 -10.47 -5.39 -0.92
CA THR A 115 -9.36 -6.34 -1.07
C THR A 115 -9.29 -6.87 -2.49
N VAL A 116 -8.17 -6.67 -3.17
CA VAL A 116 -7.95 -7.05 -4.57
C VAL A 116 -6.52 -7.52 -4.79
N VAL A 117 -6.35 -8.44 -5.74
CA VAL A 117 -5.05 -8.96 -6.18
C VAL A 117 -5.05 -9.09 -7.71
N VAL A 118 -3.92 -8.75 -8.31
CA VAL A 118 -3.69 -8.86 -9.75
C VAL A 118 -2.30 -9.44 -10.03
N ARG A 119 -2.20 -10.23 -11.09
CA ARG A 119 -0.93 -10.69 -11.63
C ARG A 119 -0.47 -9.75 -12.73
N VAL A 120 0.76 -9.27 -12.62
CA VAL A 120 1.43 -8.44 -13.63
C VAL A 120 2.70 -9.16 -14.07
N PHE A 121 2.61 -9.90 -15.17
CA PHE A 121 3.68 -10.81 -15.63
C PHE A 121 4.13 -11.80 -14.52
N GLY A 122 5.35 -11.63 -14.02
CA GLY A 122 5.93 -12.43 -12.94
C GLY A 122 5.82 -11.79 -11.55
N LEU A 123 4.99 -10.76 -11.40
CA LEU A 123 4.72 -10.07 -10.15
C LEU A 123 3.26 -10.28 -9.75
N THR A 124 3.03 -10.26 -8.44
CA THR A 124 1.73 -10.10 -7.82
C THR A 124 1.68 -8.72 -7.19
N ALA A 125 0.59 -7.99 -7.44
CA ALA A 125 0.27 -6.74 -6.75
C ALA A 125 -1.09 -6.91 -6.06
N ALA A 126 -1.18 -6.52 -4.80
CA ALA A 126 -2.40 -6.66 -4.03
C ALA A 126 -2.57 -5.50 -3.04
N MET A 127 -3.81 -5.22 -2.67
CA MET A 127 -4.15 -4.21 -1.67
C MET A 127 -5.41 -4.55 -0.89
N THR A 128 -5.59 -3.91 0.25
CA THR A 128 -6.81 -3.92 1.06
C THR A 128 -6.95 -2.59 1.80
N GLY A 129 -8.18 -2.17 2.10
CA GLY A 129 -8.46 -0.89 2.74
C GLY A 129 -8.19 0.30 1.82
N ALA A 130 -7.82 1.44 2.42
CA ALA A 130 -7.59 2.68 1.69
C ALA A 130 -6.09 2.93 1.43
N GLY A 131 -5.77 3.35 0.19
CA GLY A 131 -4.47 3.94 -0.12
C GLY A 131 -4.37 5.41 0.28
N ARG A 132 -3.17 5.98 0.23
CA ARG A 132 -2.85 7.35 0.65
C ARG A 132 -3.78 8.40 0.05
N GLU A 133 -3.90 8.46 -1.27
CA GLU A 133 -4.76 9.43 -1.96
C GLU A 133 -6.24 9.33 -1.58
N ALA A 134 -6.71 8.12 -1.24
CA ALA A 134 -8.09 7.92 -0.80
C ALA A 134 -8.30 8.44 0.63
N LEU A 135 -7.31 8.28 1.50
CA LEU A 135 -7.31 8.83 2.87
C LEU A 135 -7.23 10.36 2.85
N GLU A 136 -6.34 10.92 2.04
CA GLU A 136 -6.17 12.37 1.88
C GLU A 136 -7.45 13.04 1.38
N ARG A 137 -8.06 12.50 0.31
CA ARG A 137 -9.36 13.01 -0.20
C ARG A 137 -10.49 12.88 0.82
N ALA A 138 -10.42 11.89 1.71
CA ALA A 138 -11.41 11.70 2.76
C ALA A 138 -11.11 12.53 4.02
N GLY A 139 -10.00 13.26 4.07
CA GLY A 139 -9.59 14.03 5.26
C GLY A 139 -9.21 13.14 6.46
N ILE A 140 -8.76 11.90 6.21
CA ILE A 140 -8.41 10.95 7.27
C ILE A 140 -6.92 11.06 7.57
N ALA A 141 -6.60 11.50 8.79
CA ALA A 141 -5.23 11.55 9.30
C ALA A 141 -4.63 10.14 9.35
N HIS A 142 -3.38 10.01 8.88
CA HIS A 142 -2.73 8.72 8.75
C HIS A 142 -1.20 8.83 8.74
N HIS A 143 -0.55 7.70 9.00
CA HIS A 143 0.88 7.46 8.82
C HIS A 143 1.08 6.39 7.74
N VAL A 144 2.27 6.38 7.13
CA VAL A 144 2.66 5.41 6.09
C VAL A 144 4.03 4.83 6.41
N VAL A 145 4.15 3.50 6.41
CA VAL A 145 5.44 2.82 6.57
C VAL A 145 5.69 1.86 5.41
N HIS A 146 6.95 1.77 4.98
CA HIS A 146 7.39 0.87 3.93
C HIS A 146 8.42 -0.13 4.47
N VAL A 147 8.21 -1.41 4.21
CA VAL A 147 9.15 -2.49 4.56
C VAL A 147 9.42 -3.37 3.35
N HIS A 148 10.66 -3.86 3.24
CA HIS A 148 11.11 -4.71 2.12
C HIS A 148 11.70 -6.08 2.54
N PRO A 149 11.01 -6.87 3.38
CA PRO A 149 11.47 -8.16 3.85
C PRO A 149 11.41 -9.26 2.77
N GLY A 150 12.10 -10.37 3.00
CA GLY A 150 11.90 -11.59 2.22
C GLY A 150 10.55 -12.26 2.54
N HIS A 151 9.93 -12.88 1.54
CA HIS A 151 8.67 -13.61 1.72
C HIS A 151 8.82 -14.88 2.58
N HIS A 152 10.04 -15.40 2.74
CA HIS A 152 10.42 -16.41 3.72
C HIS A 152 11.89 -16.24 4.11
N ALA A 153 12.42 -17.15 4.93
CA ALA A 153 13.78 -17.10 5.44
C ALA A 153 14.82 -17.01 4.30
N GLY A 154 15.73 -16.04 4.38
CA GLY A 154 16.66 -15.72 3.29
C GLY A 154 17.72 -16.79 3.02
N TYR A 155 18.02 -17.65 3.99
CA TYR A 155 18.95 -18.78 3.80
C TYR A 155 18.29 -19.97 3.08
N PHE A 156 16.95 -20.00 2.98
CA PHE A 156 16.25 -21.04 2.25
C PHE A 156 16.19 -20.67 0.75
N PRO A 157 16.42 -21.61 -0.17
CA PRO A 157 16.43 -21.31 -1.61
C PRO A 157 15.13 -20.65 -2.10
N GLY A 158 15.26 -19.73 -3.05
CA GLY A 158 14.11 -19.10 -3.72
C GLY A 158 13.53 -17.88 -3.02
N ALA A 159 14.12 -17.40 -1.92
CA ALA A 159 13.67 -16.22 -1.20
C ALA A 159 13.56 -14.97 -2.11
N GLN A 160 12.33 -14.52 -2.34
CA GLN A 160 11.99 -13.27 -3.05
C GLN A 160 11.63 -12.17 -2.05
N GLN A 161 11.93 -10.92 -2.42
CA GLN A 161 11.53 -9.74 -1.67
C GLN A 161 10.03 -9.44 -1.85
N VAL A 162 9.40 -8.97 -0.77
CA VAL A 162 8.07 -8.37 -0.75
C VAL A 162 8.22 -6.90 -0.40
N HIS A 163 7.68 -6.03 -1.23
CA HIS A 163 7.54 -4.60 -0.95
C HIS A 163 6.17 -4.41 -0.31
N LEU A 164 6.12 -4.00 0.96
CA LEU A 164 4.87 -3.86 1.72
C LEU A 164 4.76 -2.43 2.26
N THR A 165 3.62 -1.80 1.98
CA THR A 165 3.20 -0.51 2.53
C THR A 165 2.06 -0.76 3.51
N LEU A 166 2.16 -0.20 4.71
CA LEU A 166 1.09 -0.20 5.72
C LEU A 166 0.68 1.24 6.03
N LEU A 167 -0.63 1.49 6.01
CA LEU A 167 -1.25 2.76 6.38
C LEU A 167 -2.06 2.57 7.66
N PHE A 168 -1.88 3.47 8.61
CA PHE A 168 -2.54 3.39 9.92
C PHE A 168 -2.86 4.78 10.48
N ALA A 169 -3.87 4.86 11.34
CA ALA A 169 -4.30 6.09 11.98
C ALA A 169 -3.37 6.48 13.14
N PRO A 170 -3.43 7.74 13.62
CA PRO A 170 -2.68 8.16 14.81
C PRO A 170 -3.01 7.37 16.08
N ASP A 171 -4.21 6.77 16.16
CA ASP A 171 -4.62 5.86 17.24
C ASP A 171 -4.15 4.41 17.04
N GLY A 172 -3.36 4.16 15.99
CA GLY A 172 -2.80 2.85 15.65
C GLY A 172 -3.70 1.95 14.84
N ARG A 173 -4.98 2.28 14.58
CA ARG A 173 -5.85 1.42 13.77
C ARG A 173 -5.33 1.25 12.34
N VAL A 174 -5.38 0.04 11.81
CA VAL A 174 -5.00 -0.24 10.41
C VAL A 174 -6.02 0.37 9.45
N LEU A 175 -5.54 1.13 8.47
CA LEU A 175 -6.37 1.83 7.48
C LEU A 175 -6.24 1.23 6.07
N GLY A 176 -5.12 0.58 5.77
CA GLY A 176 -4.92 -0.08 4.50
C GLY A 176 -3.54 -0.69 4.37
N ALA A 177 -3.38 -1.58 3.40
CA ALA A 177 -2.09 -2.15 3.06
C ALA A 177 -2.00 -2.39 1.57
N GLN A 178 -0.78 -2.31 1.05
CA GLN A 178 -0.45 -2.57 -0.35
C GLN A 178 0.83 -3.39 -0.40
N ALA A 179 0.89 -4.37 -1.29
CA ALA A 179 2.09 -5.18 -1.45
C ALA A 179 2.35 -5.56 -2.90
N VAL A 180 3.63 -5.60 -3.26
CA VAL A 180 4.12 -6.05 -4.57
C VAL A 180 5.32 -6.98 -4.37
N GLY A 181 5.39 -8.03 -5.18
CA GLY A 181 6.49 -8.98 -5.11
C GLY A 181 6.26 -10.19 -6.02
N ARG A 182 7.25 -11.08 -6.08
CA ARG A 182 7.16 -12.30 -6.91
C ARG A 182 6.49 -13.48 -6.20
N ALA A 183 6.46 -13.46 -4.86
CA ALA A 183 5.92 -14.55 -4.05
C ALA A 183 5.44 -14.04 -2.69
N GLY A 184 4.38 -14.68 -2.16
CA GLY A 184 3.87 -14.46 -0.81
C GLY A 184 3.25 -13.09 -0.57
N VAL A 185 2.77 -12.42 -1.62
CA VAL A 185 2.15 -11.09 -1.56
C VAL A 185 0.71 -11.22 -1.06
N GLU A 186 -0.06 -12.10 -1.69
CA GLU A 186 -1.44 -12.43 -1.35
C GLU A 186 -1.59 -12.84 0.12
N LYS A 187 -0.69 -13.69 0.64
CA LYS A 187 -0.70 -14.09 2.06
C LYS A 187 -0.64 -12.88 3.00
N ARG A 188 0.18 -11.87 2.69
CA ARG A 188 0.36 -10.67 3.55
C ARG A 188 -0.87 -9.77 3.48
N ILE A 189 -1.45 -9.62 2.29
CA ILE A 189 -2.66 -8.84 2.12
C ILE A 189 -3.87 -9.53 2.77
N ASP A 190 -4.00 -10.85 2.71
CA ASP A 190 -5.09 -11.58 3.37
C ASP A 190 -5.01 -11.45 4.90
N VAL A 191 -3.81 -11.54 5.48
CA VAL A 191 -3.60 -11.31 6.93
C VAL A 191 -3.96 -9.87 7.31
N LEU A 192 -3.48 -8.88 6.55
CA LEU A 192 -3.77 -7.47 6.84
C LEU A 192 -5.23 -7.08 6.56
N ALA A 193 -5.88 -7.74 5.60
CA ALA A 193 -7.31 -7.59 5.35
C ALA A 193 -8.12 -8.16 6.53
N THR A 194 -7.69 -9.28 7.08
CA THR A 194 -8.28 -9.87 8.28
C THR A 194 -8.10 -8.96 9.49
N ALA A 195 -6.89 -8.44 9.70
CA ALA A 195 -6.59 -7.50 10.78
C ALA A 195 -7.44 -6.22 10.68
N LEU A 196 -7.53 -5.64 9.49
CA LEU A 196 -8.36 -4.46 9.23
C LEU A 196 -9.85 -4.77 9.45
N ALA A 197 -10.35 -5.93 9.00
CA ALA A 197 -11.73 -6.35 9.24
C ALA A 197 -12.06 -6.55 10.72
N ALA A 198 -11.07 -6.96 11.52
CA ALA A 198 -11.18 -7.16 12.96
C ALA A 198 -10.98 -5.88 13.77
N GLY A 199 -10.66 -4.75 13.13
CA GLY A 199 -10.40 -3.48 13.81
C GLY A 199 -9.09 -3.47 14.60
N MET A 200 -8.13 -4.33 14.22
CA MET A 200 -6.83 -4.43 14.86
C MET A 200 -6.00 -3.15 14.68
N THR A 201 -5.17 -2.88 15.67
CA THR A 201 -4.15 -1.83 15.66
C THR A 201 -2.82 -2.37 15.17
N VAL A 202 -1.86 -1.47 14.92
CA VAL A 202 -0.49 -1.86 14.56
C VAL A 202 0.25 -2.57 15.70
N ASP A 203 -0.18 -2.38 16.96
CA ASP A 203 0.32 -3.14 18.10
C ASP A 203 -0.11 -4.61 18.00
N ASP A 204 -1.40 -4.84 17.69
CA ASP A 204 -1.90 -6.19 17.49
C ASP A 204 -1.25 -6.87 16.26
N VAL A 205 -1.00 -6.11 15.19
CA VAL A 205 -0.29 -6.59 13.99
C VAL A 205 1.15 -7.02 14.31
N ALA A 206 1.83 -6.31 15.21
CA ALA A 206 3.19 -6.66 15.62
C ALA A 206 3.24 -8.02 16.33
N GLU A 207 2.20 -8.35 17.10
CA GLU A 207 2.12 -9.55 17.94
C GLU A 207 1.45 -10.76 17.27
N LEU A 208 1.02 -10.66 16.00
CA LEU A 208 0.41 -11.77 15.28
C LEU A 208 1.33 -13.00 15.22
N GLU A 209 0.85 -14.13 15.77
CA GLU A 209 1.51 -15.43 15.69
C GLU A 209 1.18 -16.10 14.34
N LEU A 210 2.09 -15.98 13.38
CA LEU A 210 1.93 -16.51 12.02
C LEU A 210 2.75 -17.79 11.82
N SER A 211 2.26 -18.68 10.94
CA SER A 211 2.92 -19.96 10.67
C SER A 211 4.34 -19.76 10.14
N TYR A 212 5.31 -20.40 10.79
CA TYR A 212 6.72 -20.33 10.43
C TYR A 212 7.34 -21.71 10.23
N ALA A 213 7.92 -21.88 9.04
CA ALA A 213 9.06 -22.75 8.77
C ALA A 213 9.85 -22.10 7.62
N PRO A 214 11.15 -22.44 7.42
CA PRO A 214 12.02 -21.75 6.46
C PRO A 214 11.47 -21.61 5.02
N PRO A 215 10.73 -22.59 4.46
CA PRO A 215 10.15 -22.46 3.11
C PRO A 215 8.96 -21.50 3.00
N TYR A 216 8.32 -21.15 4.13
CA TYR A 216 7.01 -20.48 4.12
C TYR A 216 7.02 -19.08 4.75
N GLY A 217 7.96 -18.82 5.65
CA GLY A 217 8.01 -17.57 6.40
C GLY A 217 9.36 -17.32 7.04
N SER A 218 9.38 -16.31 7.89
CA SER A 218 10.51 -15.94 8.74
C SER A 218 10.03 -15.89 10.18
N ALA A 219 10.95 -15.98 11.15
CA ALA A 219 10.59 -15.88 12.58
C ALA A 219 9.82 -14.59 12.92
N LYS A 220 10.06 -13.53 12.15
CA LYS A 220 9.24 -12.31 12.10
C LYS A 220 8.74 -12.18 10.68
N ASP A 221 7.45 -12.35 10.46
CA ASP A 221 6.86 -12.23 9.13
C ASP A 221 6.96 -10.76 8.66
N PRO A 222 6.97 -10.50 7.34
CA PRO A 222 6.71 -9.17 6.79
C PRO A 222 5.58 -8.38 7.47
N VAL A 223 4.50 -9.04 7.88
CA VAL A 223 3.41 -8.42 8.64
C VAL A 223 3.90 -7.91 10.01
N ASN A 224 4.58 -8.74 10.81
CA ASN A 224 5.15 -8.31 12.09
C ASN A 224 6.16 -7.18 11.91
N MET A 225 7.00 -7.26 10.87
CA MET A 225 7.98 -6.22 10.56
C MET A 225 7.33 -4.87 10.27
N ALA A 226 6.21 -4.84 9.55
CA ALA A 226 5.44 -3.61 9.34
C ALA A 226 4.85 -3.08 10.66
N GLY A 227 4.32 -3.97 11.51
CA GLY A 227 3.85 -3.64 12.87
C GLY A 227 4.94 -2.97 13.71
N PHE A 228 6.12 -3.58 13.83
CA PHE A 228 7.24 -3.02 14.60
C PHE A 228 7.68 -1.63 14.11
N VAL A 229 7.73 -1.42 12.79
CA VAL A 229 8.08 -0.10 12.24
C VAL A 229 6.99 0.92 12.57
N ALA A 230 5.71 0.55 12.46
CA ALA A 230 4.60 1.42 12.83
C ALA A 230 4.58 1.77 14.33
N GLN A 231 4.84 0.81 15.23
CA GLN A 231 4.99 1.05 16.67
C GLN A 231 6.12 2.04 16.99
N ASN A 232 7.25 1.92 16.28
CA ASN A 232 8.35 2.85 16.45
C ASN A 232 7.97 4.27 16.01
N VAL A 233 7.12 4.42 14.99
CA VAL A 233 6.59 5.72 14.56
C VAL A 233 5.65 6.29 15.63
N LEU A 234 4.67 5.50 16.11
CA LEU A 234 3.71 5.96 17.12
C LEU A 234 4.36 6.34 18.45
N SER A 235 5.39 5.59 18.88
CA SER A 235 6.13 5.90 20.11
C SER A 235 7.10 7.08 19.97
N GLY A 236 7.29 7.63 18.77
CA GLY A 236 8.29 8.67 18.49
C GLY A 236 9.74 8.17 18.49
N THR A 237 9.97 6.86 18.67
CA THR A 237 11.29 6.22 18.61
C THR A 237 11.90 6.29 17.21
N LEU A 238 11.06 6.47 16.20
CA LEU A 238 11.43 6.57 14.80
C LEU A 238 10.74 7.76 14.13
N ARG A 239 11.54 8.67 13.59
CA ARG A 239 11.07 9.74 12.69
C ARG A 239 11.34 9.36 11.24
N LEU A 240 10.37 9.59 10.36
CA LEU A 240 10.45 9.26 8.93
C LEU A 240 10.44 10.51 8.06
N TRP A 241 11.13 10.42 6.92
CA TRP A 241 10.93 11.27 5.76
C TRP A 241 10.67 10.40 4.53
N TYR A 242 10.12 10.99 3.47
CA TYR A 242 9.56 10.26 2.33
C TYR A 242 10.17 10.73 0.99
N PRO A 243 10.00 9.94 -0.10
CA PRO A 243 10.49 10.31 -1.43
C PRO A 243 10.06 11.71 -1.89
N GLU A 244 8.82 12.12 -1.62
CA GLU A 244 8.31 13.44 -1.96
C GLU A 244 9.04 14.60 -1.26
N ASP A 245 9.71 14.32 -0.14
CA ASP A 245 10.46 15.32 0.64
C ASP A 245 11.90 15.51 0.11
N LEU A 246 12.34 14.72 -0.88
CA LEU A 246 13.76 14.63 -1.28
C LEU A 246 14.39 15.99 -1.59
N ALA A 247 13.69 16.85 -2.34
CA ALA A 247 14.20 18.16 -2.71
C ALA A 247 14.48 19.04 -1.49
N ALA A 248 13.51 19.16 -0.58
CA ALA A 248 13.67 19.92 0.67
C ALA A 248 14.75 19.29 1.57
N VAL A 249 14.80 17.95 1.64
CA VAL A 249 15.83 17.22 2.40
C VAL A 249 17.23 17.53 1.89
N GLN A 250 17.46 17.60 0.57
CA GLN A 250 18.78 17.91 0.01
C GLN A 250 19.19 19.36 0.23
N GLU A 251 18.24 20.29 0.31
CA GLU A 251 18.50 21.71 0.54
C GLU A 251 18.77 22.02 2.02
N GLU A 252 17.98 21.43 2.93
CA GLU A 252 17.93 21.85 4.33
C GLU A 252 18.74 20.96 5.28
N SER A 253 19.09 19.74 4.86
CA SER A 253 19.63 18.71 5.74
C SER A 253 20.97 18.14 5.27
N LEU A 254 21.67 17.47 6.17
CA LEU A 254 22.73 16.53 5.80
C LEU A 254 22.10 15.20 5.41
N VAL A 255 22.25 14.79 4.15
CA VAL A 255 21.90 13.44 3.72
C VAL A 255 23.02 12.47 4.12
N LEU A 256 22.68 11.43 4.89
CA LEU A 256 23.62 10.42 5.37
C LEU A 256 23.30 9.05 4.76
N ASP A 257 24.21 8.52 3.94
CA ASP A 257 24.13 7.17 3.41
C ASP A 257 24.92 6.21 4.30
N VAL A 258 24.21 5.25 4.91
CA VAL A 258 24.80 4.26 5.82
C VAL A 258 24.92 2.85 5.22
N ARG A 259 24.80 2.74 3.89
CA ARG A 259 25.06 1.50 3.15
C ARG A 259 26.55 1.13 3.18
N THR A 260 26.89 0.00 2.57
CA THR A 260 28.30 -0.38 2.39
C THR A 260 28.96 0.51 1.34
N ARG A 261 30.30 0.58 1.36
CA ARG A 261 31.08 1.32 0.35
C ARG A 261 30.70 0.91 -1.08
N ALA A 262 30.57 -0.39 -1.33
CA ALA A 262 30.24 -0.91 -2.67
C ALA A 262 28.84 -0.47 -3.16
N GLU A 263 27.85 -0.44 -2.25
CA GLU A 263 26.51 0.07 -2.57
C GLU A 263 26.52 1.58 -2.85
N PHE A 264 27.36 2.34 -2.14
CA PHE A 264 27.50 3.80 -2.32
C PHE A 264 28.18 4.14 -3.65
N THR A 265 29.31 3.50 -3.96
CA THR A 265 30.04 3.70 -5.23
C THR A 265 29.18 3.31 -6.43
N GLY A 266 28.34 2.28 -6.28
CA GLY A 266 27.40 1.84 -7.32
C GLY A 266 26.21 2.78 -7.58
N GLY A 267 26.09 3.89 -6.84
CA GLY A 267 25.04 4.90 -7.03
C GLY A 267 24.46 5.40 -5.72
N HIS A 268 24.59 6.69 -5.43
CA HIS A 268 24.10 7.35 -4.22
C HIS A 268 23.43 8.70 -4.52
N LEU A 269 22.78 9.28 -3.50
CA LEU A 269 22.13 10.58 -3.63
C LEU A 269 23.17 11.70 -3.75
N PRO A 270 22.97 12.69 -4.63
CA PRO A 270 23.87 13.82 -4.75
C PRO A 270 24.13 14.52 -3.41
N GLY A 271 25.40 14.74 -3.10
CA GLY A 271 25.83 15.42 -1.88
C GLY A 271 25.70 14.60 -0.59
N ALA A 272 25.40 13.30 -0.65
CA ALA A 272 25.29 12.45 0.53
C ALA A 272 26.67 12.19 1.18
N LEU A 273 26.73 12.33 2.50
CA LEU A 273 27.87 11.87 3.29
C LEU A 273 27.78 10.35 3.48
N HIS A 274 28.89 9.63 3.23
CA HIS A 274 28.95 8.19 3.38
C HIS A 274 29.65 7.75 4.67
N VAL A 275 28.87 7.18 5.59
CA VAL A 275 29.37 6.54 6.81
C VAL A 275 28.62 5.23 7.02
N PRO A 276 29.21 4.05 6.71
CA PRO A 276 28.55 2.77 6.90
C PRO A 276 28.00 2.62 8.33
N HIS A 277 26.80 2.04 8.46
CA HIS A 277 26.14 1.90 9.77
C HIS A 277 26.99 1.20 10.85
N THR A 278 27.92 0.33 10.45
CA THR A 278 28.87 -0.37 11.34
C THR A 278 29.98 0.51 11.87
N GLU A 279 30.30 1.62 11.17
CA GLU A 279 31.37 2.57 11.53
C GLU A 279 30.81 3.84 12.17
N LEU A 280 29.50 4.05 12.08
CA LEU A 280 28.83 5.30 12.45
C LEU A 280 29.11 5.73 13.90
N ARG A 281 29.20 4.78 14.83
CA ARG A 281 29.44 5.09 16.25
C ARG A 281 30.82 5.71 16.46
N ASP A 282 31.83 5.22 15.75
CA ASP A 282 33.21 5.69 15.88
C ASP A 282 33.47 6.95 15.03
N ARG A 283 32.64 7.17 14.01
CA ARG A 283 32.73 8.32 13.07
C ARG A 283 31.64 9.37 13.31
N LEU A 284 31.08 9.42 14.50
CA LEU A 284 29.97 10.33 14.81
C LEU A 284 30.37 11.81 14.73
N ASP A 285 31.60 12.14 15.09
CA ASP A 285 32.10 13.52 15.03
C ASP A 285 32.24 14.03 13.58
N GLU A 286 32.52 13.14 12.62
CA GLU A 286 32.48 13.45 11.19
C GLU A 286 31.07 13.88 10.77
N VAL A 287 30.04 13.14 11.21
CA VAL A 287 28.64 13.47 10.93
C VAL A 287 28.24 14.78 11.58
N ARG A 288 28.64 15.04 12.84
CA ARG A 288 28.36 16.31 13.53
C ARG A 288 28.99 17.50 12.81
N ALA A 289 30.26 17.37 12.42
CA ALA A 289 30.98 18.41 11.71
C ALA A 289 30.34 18.70 10.34
N ALA A 290 29.99 17.66 9.57
CA ALA A 290 29.35 17.82 8.27
C ALA A 290 27.90 18.36 8.37
N ALA A 291 27.17 17.99 9.43
CA ALA A 291 25.83 18.48 9.66
C ALA A 291 25.84 19.98 9.98
N ALA A 292 26.83 20.46 10.74
CA ALA A 292 26.98 21.85 11.13
C ALA A 292 25.69 22.44 11.74
N GLY A 293 25.00 21.64 12.57
CA GLY A 293 23.73 22.00 13.21
C GLY A 293 22.48 21.75 12.37
N ARG A 294 22.62 21.39 11.08
CA ARG A 294 21.47 20.98 10.24
C ARG A 294 20.93 19.62 10.68
N PRO A 295 19.64 19.34 10.41
CA PRO A 295 19.10 18.01 10.58
C PRO A 295 19.84 16.96 9.75
N VAL A 296 19.86 15.71 10.23
CA VAL A 296 20.44 14.55 9.55
C VAL A 296 19.31 13.69 8.99
N ARG A 297 19.34 13.45 7.68
CA ARG A 297 18.35 12.62 6.98
C ARG A 297 19.04 11.38 6.47
N VAL A 298 18.84 10.28 7.20
CA VAL A 298 19.60 9.05 7.02
C VAL A 298 18.85 8.08 6.11
N HIS A 299 19.57 7.38 5.25
CA HIS A 299 18.99 6.31 4.44
C HIS A 299 19.94 5.12 4.30
N CYS A 300 19.34 3.98 4.00
CA CYS A 300 20.06 2.78 3.57
C CYS A 300 19.31 2.14 2.40
N GLN A 301 19.58 0.85 2.10
CA GLN A 301 18.87 0.17 1.02
C GLN A 301 17.38 -0.02 1.29
N SER A 302 16.98 -0.50 2.47
CA SER A 302 15.63 -0.99 2.74
C SER A 302 14.97 -0.46 4.02
N GLY A 303 15.68 0.37 4.81
CA GLY A 303 15.21 0.94 6.07
C GLY A 303 15.86 0.34 7.34
N PHE A 304 16.30 -0.92 7.33
CA PHE A 304 16.79 -1.58 8.55
C PHE A 304 18.09 -0.97 9.11
N ARG A 305 19.11 -0.79 8.26
CA ARG A 305 20.40 -0.21 8.68
C ARG A 305 20.27 1.26 9.04
N SER A 306 19.41 2.00 8.33
CA SER A 306 19.12 3.40 8.63
C SER A 306 18.31 3.57 9.91
N TYR A 307 17.48 2.61 10.30
CA TYR A 307 16.85 2.60 11.63
C TYR A 307 17.92 2.51 12.74
N LEU A 308 18.87 1.57 12.63
CA LEU A 308 19.97 1.46 13.59
C LEU A 308 20.79 2.75 13.66
N ALA A 309 21.11 3.33 12.51
CA ALA A 309 21.81 4.61 12.43
C ALA A 309 21.00 5.76 13.04
N HIS A 310 19.71 5.85 12.75
CA HIS A 310 18.80 6.84 13.33
C HIS A 310 18.82 6.77 14.87
N ARG A 311 18.76 5.57 15.46
CA ARG A 311 18.83 5.41 16.92
C ARG A 311 20.18 5.86 17.51
N VAL A 312 21.28 5.62 16.80
CA VAL A 312 22.61 6.12 17.22
C VAL A 312 22.66 7.65 17.18
N LEU A 313 22.14 8.26 16.11
CA LEU A 313 22.13 9.72 15.92
C LEU A 313 21.20 10.41 16.94
N ASP A 314 20.00 9.87 17.17
CA ASP A 314 19.03 10.37 18.13
C ASP A 314 19.59 10.31 19.57
N HIS A 315 20.23 9.18 19.95
CA HIS A 315 20.91 9.07 21.25
C HIS A 315 22.09 10.04 21.39
N ALA A 316 22.74 10.40 20.28
CA ALA A 316 23.80 11.39 20.25
C ALA A 316 23.33 12.85 20.27
N GLY A 317 22.01 13.09 20.34
CA GLY A 317 21.39 14.41 20.37
C GLY A 317 21.25 15.09 19.01
N LEU A 318 21.39 14.35 17.90
CA LEU A 318 21.20 14.89 16.54
C LEU A 318 19.73 14.78 16.13
N ASP A 319 19.19 15.82 15.49
CA ASP A 319 17.88 15.72 14.83
C ASP A 319 17.98 14.78 13.63
N SER A 320 17.59 13.53 13.83
CA SER A 320 17.60 12.50 12.79
C SER A 320 16.20 12.09 12.35
N ALA A 321 16.02 11.82 11.06
CA ALA A 321 14.90 11.06 10.52
C ALA A 321 15.40 10.12 9.42
N MET A 322 14.75 8.95 9.25
CA MET A 322 15.15 7.99 8.21
C MET A 322 14.20 7.96 7.02
N LEU A 323 14.73 7.63 5.84
CA LEU A 323 13.93 7.42 4.63
C LEU A 323 13.06 6.18 4.78
N SER A 324 11.74 6.35 4.73
CA SER A 324 10.78 5.24 4.78
C SER A 324 11.04 4.24 3.64
N GLY A 325 11.42 3.01 3.99
CA GLY A 325 11.77 1.94 3.04
C GLY A 325 13.09 2.12 2.27
N GLY A 326 13.88 3.16 2.55
CA GLY A 326 15.21 3.38 1.96
C GLY A 326 15.22 3.56 0.44
N MET A 327 16.39 3.30 -0.17
CA MET A 327 16.63 3.45 -1.61
C MET A 327 15.67 2.63 -2.49
N LEU A 328 15.18 1.48 -2.00
CA LEU A 328 14.21 0.65 -2.73
C LEU A 328 12.89 1.40 -2.96
N THR A 329 12.35 2.04 -1.92
CA THR A 329 11.15 2.87 -2.05
C THR A 329 11.44 4.10 -2.90
N LEU A 330 12.56 4.78 -2.65
CA LEU A 330 12.90 6.03 -3.35
C LEU A 330 13.01 5.84 -4.87
N ARG A 331 13.74 4.82 -5.33
CA ARG A 331 13.87 4.51 -6.77
C ARG A 331 12.56 4.08 -7.41
N SER A 332 11.67 3.47 -6.63
CA SER A 332 10.35 3.07 -7.12
C SER A 332 9.41 4.27 -7.26
N ALA A 333 9.51 5.23 -6.33
CA ALA A 333 8.72 6.46 -6.34
C ALA A 333 9.25 7.50 -7.33
N LEU A 334 10.57 7.56 -7.53
CA LEU A 334 11.26 8.51 -8.41
C LEU A 334 12.13 7.72 -9.41
N PRO A 335 11.54 7.11 -10.46
CA PRO A 335 12.28 6.28 -11.40
C PRO A 335 13.33 7.04 -12.23
N ASP A 336 13.12 8.35 -12.43
CA ASP A 336 14.02 9.22 -13.18
C ASP A 336 15.07 9.92 -12.30
N LEU A 337 15.17 9.53 -11.02
CA LEU A 337 16.15 10.10 -10.09
C LEU A 337 17.58 9.80 -10.55
N VAL A 338 18.35 10.86 -10.79
CA VAL A 338 19.77 10.76 -11.13
C VAL A 338 20.58 10.53 -9.85
N LEU A 339 21.40 9.48 -9.87
CA LEU A 339 22.33 9.14 -8.79
C LEU A 339 23.76 9.47 -9.18
N GLU A 340 24.54 9.93 -8.21
CA GLU A 340 25.99 10.11 -8.36
C GLU A 340 26.69 8.76 -8.28
N GLN A 341 27.72 8.59 -9.11
CA GLN A 341 28.64 7.46 -9.05
C GLN A 341 29.99 7.96 -8.58
N GLY A 342 30.67 7.16 -7.76
CA GLY A 342 31.97 7.49 -7.17
C GLY A 342 32.93 6.32 -7.21
#